data_AF-A0A9P6QHY4-F1
#
_entry.id   AF-A0A9P6QHY4-F1
#
_cell.length_a   1.000
_cell.length_b   1.000
_cell.length_c   1.000
_cell.angle_alpha   90.00
_cell.angle_beta   90.00
_cell.angle_gamma   90.00
#
_symmetry.space_group_name_H-M   'P 1'
#
loop_
_entity.id
_entity.type
_entity.pdbx_description
1 polymer ?
#
loop_
_entity_poly.entity_id
_entity_poly.type
_entity_poly.pdbx_seq_one_letter_code
_entity_poly.pdbx_strand_id
1 'polypeptide(L)'
;MALRDKLLAAFAGLALLAVVGSFVGISLGDPPIQHKNPLTGFPTWHQPFVNEEKEVSFSFTMLALLFSLASSYTAHRATKSPSQSLTGFVTLPTGNEVSSTQINEMIQYYIDATSIAVFGYLIFDVGKIWAVVGALHNLLEVTLLLVIHNGGRVNSLSFGLYMFAYVCITIILSVYLKWPLDAVFFRWQGLCSDFALITMFIRMYLATKRQLKSFGNPDLHDEQLAVAKKAADQLSFDQLHNQSSNSLRTVALSDGSDIANRSNSILPTTYASGSNPSQHKYTSWKKFVCVAPEPQGHNATNGSTNGATNGAANGHNSTSAHESERQPRYDGEAPESVIRVQSINNNGDVGGDNLTIVALNQDSNIWGVQWRNPDQILILIAAATFHTIGNCVTTIWTMDTYAMAAFHISYGLAFPLYAYYLYVDNNALRMTKIYMPNFSKLKIFTGVCLALFGATVIIRLGLFVSSRDKSEQLNDL
;
A
#
# COMPACT_ATOMS: atom_id res chain seq x y z
N MET A 1 8.18 20.84 -7.79
CA MET A 1 8.46 20.09 -6.55
C MET A 1 8.56 21.08 -5.40
N ALA A 2 7.83 20.88 -4.30
CA ALA A 2 7.76 21.85 -3.21
C ALA A 2 9.08 21.91 -2.40
N LEU A 3 9.49 23.11 -1.98
CA LEU A 3 10.67 23.35 -1.13
C LEU A 3 10.68 22.46 0.12
N ARG A 4 9.50 22.27 0.74
CA ARG A 4 9.31 21.41 1.91
C ARG A 4 9.88 20.00 1.73
N ASP A 5 9.63 19.37 0.59
CA ASP A 5 10.06 17.99 0.36
C ASP A 5 11.60 17.91 0.22
N LYS A 6 12.23 18.95 -0.35
CA LYS A 6 13.70 19.05 -0.43
C LYS A 6 14.33 19.23 0.95
N LEU A 7 13.74 20.08 1.79
CA LEU A 7 14.21 20.31 3.16
C LEU A 7 14.08 19.04 4.02
N LEU A 8 12.96 18.31 3.90
CA LEU A 8 12.77 17.03 4.60
C LEU A 8 13.82 16.00 4.20
N ALA A 9 14.09 15.86 2.90
CA ALA A 9 15.11 14.94 2.42
C ALA A 9 16.53 15.34 2.88
N ALA A 10 16.85 16.63 2.86
CA ALA A 10 18.12 17.14 3.36
C ALA A 10 18.28 16.88 4.86
N PHE A 11 17.24 17.13 5.65
CA PHE A 11 17.25 16.84 7.09
C PHE A 11 17.40 15.35 7.37
N ALA A 12 16.68 14.49 6.65
CA ALA A 12 16.80 13.04 6.80
C ALA A 12 18.21 12.53 6.43
N GLY A 13 18.81 13.08 5.37
CA GLY A 13 20.19 12.79 4.99
C GLY A 13 21.21 13.25 6.02
N LEU A 14 21.06 14.47 6.55
CA LEU A 14 21.93 15.00 7.61
C LEU A 14 21.80 14.21 8.92
N ALA A 15 20.57 13.83 9.31
CA ALA A 15 20.33 13.01 10.49
C ALA A 15 20.98 11.63 10.35
N LEU A 16 20.88 11.01 9.16
CA LEU A 16 21.56 9.75 8.88
C LEU A 16 23.08 9.90 8.96
N LEU A 17 23.66 10.93 8.33
CA LEU A 17 25.09 11.19 8.39
C LEU A 17 25.58 11.46 9.81
N ALA A 18 24.83 12.21 10.61
CA ALA A 18 25.15 12.46 12.00
C ALA A 18 25.17 11.16 12.82
N VAL A 19 24.20 10.27 12.59
CA VAL A 19 24.12 8.98 13.28
C VAL A 19 25.20 8.01 12.81
N VAL A 20 25.51 7.93 11.51
CA VAL A 20 26.63 7.12 11.01
C VAL A 20 27.97 7.67 11.52
N GLY A 21 28.16 8.99 11.46
CA GLY A 21 29.34 9.66 12.00
C GLY A 21 29.51 9.44 13.50
N SER A 22 28.44 9.13 14.22
CA SER A 22 28.48 8.84 15.64
C SER A 22 29.14 7.50 16.01
N PHE A 23 29.42 6.64 15.02
CA PHE A 23 30.24 5.44 15.19
C PHE A 23 31.73 5.72 15.07
N VAL A 24 32.13 6.89 14.56
CA VAL A 24 33.54 7.29 14.48
C VAL A 24 34.08 7.41 15.91
N GLY A 25 35.10 6.60 16.22
CA GLY A 25 35.74 6.57 17.54
C GLY A 25 35.11 5.59 18.54
N ILE A 26 34.07 4.83 18.18
CA ILE A 26 33.62 3.71 19.01
C ILE A 26 34.62 2.57 18.85
N SER A 27 35.48 2.38 19.85
CA SER A 27 36.27 1.16 19.97
C SER A 27 35.33 0.03 20.39
N LEU A 28 35.14 -0.97 19.53
CA LEU A 28 34.31 -2.15 19.82
C LEU A 28 34.94 -3.09 20.86
N GLY A 29 36.15 -2.76 21.35
CA GLY A 29 36.91 -3.58 22.28
C GLY A 29 37.24 -4.96 21.69
N ASP A 30 37.67 -5.86 22.56
CA ASP A 30 37.80 -7.26 22.17
C ASP A 30 36.42 -7.87 21.90
N PRO A 31 36.31 -8.74 20.88
CA PRO A 31 35.05 -9.40 20.57
C PRO A 31 34.57 -10.18 21.80
N PRO A 32 33.29 -10.06 22.16
CA PRO A 32 32.77 -10.80 23.31
C PRO A 32 32.82 -12.30 23.08
N ILE A 33 32.82 -13.08 24.16
CA ILE A 33 32.81 -14.55 24.07
C ILE A 33 31.50 -15.00 23.42
N GLN A 34 31.60 -15.77 22.33
CA GLN A 34 30.43 -16.36 21.69
C GLN A 34 29.91 -17.54 22.49
N HIS A 35 28.59 -17.59 22.67
CA HIS A 35 27.93 -18.81 23.11
C HIS A 35 27.99 -19.86 22.00
N LYS A 36 27.94 -21.15 22.38
CA LYS A 36 27.84 -22.26 21.43
C LYS A 36 26.48 -22.89 21.58
N ASN A 37 25.79 -23.11 20.47
CA ASN A 37 24.50 -23.78 20.48
C ASN A 37 24.66 -25.17 21.13
N PRO A 38 23.83 -25.53 22.12
CA PRO A 38 23.99 -26.78 22.88
C PRO A 38 23.70 -28.04 22.06
N LEU A 39 22.89 -27.93 20.99
CA LEU A 39 22.51 -29.05 20.13
C LEU A 39 23.58 -29.32 19.05
N THR A 40 24.14 -28.28 18.46
CA THR A 40 25.03 -28.39 17.29
C THR A 40 26.49 -28.07 17.58
N GLY A 41 26.79 -27.40 18.69
CA GLY A 41 28.12 -26.94 19.06
C GLY A 41 28.63 -25.75 18.24
N PHE A 42 27.86 -25.24 17.27
CA PHE A 42 28.25 -24.11 16.44
C PHE A 42 28.20 -22.78 17.21
N PRO A 43 29.08 -21.81 16.87
CA PRO A 43 29.06 -20.49 17.50
C PRO A 43 27.79 -19.72 17.15
N THR A 44 27.22 -19.04 18.14
CA THR A 44 26.03 -18.21 18.00
C THR A 44 26.37 -16.72 17.99
N TRP A 45 25.38 -15.90 17.65
CA TRP A 45 25.43 -14.45 17.56
C TRP A 45 24.92 -13.76 18.82
N HIS A 46 25.10 -14.40 19.97
CA HIS A 46 24.85 -13.82 21.28
C HIS A 46 25.86 -14.35 22.29
N GLN A 47 25.97 -13.64 23.40
CA GLN A 47 26.71 -14.09 24.58
C GLN A 47 25.82 -15.03 25.40
N PRO A 48 26.38 -15.78 26.36
CA PRO A 48 25.56 -16.49 27.35
C PRO A 48 24.62 -15.49 28.05
N PHE A 49 23.34 -15.85 28.17
CA PHE A 49 22.35 -14.99 28.84
C PHE A 49 22.64 -14.96 30.35
N VAL A 50 22.48 -13.78 30.97
CA VAL A 50 22.58 -13.65 32.42
C VAL A 50 21.35 -14.28 33.04
N ASN A 51 21.54 -15.22 33.97
CA ASN A 51 20.44 -16.00 34.59
C ASN A 51 19.58 -16.74 33.56
N GLU A 52 20.21 -17.42 32.60
CA GLU A 52 19.51 -18.15 31.54
C GLU A 52 18.53 -19.21 32.09
N GLU A 53 17.25 -18.87 32.12
CA GLU A 53 16.17 -19.84 32.35
C GLU A 53 15.84 -20.54 31.03
N LYS A 54 16.58 -21.61 30.72
CA LYS A 54 16.47 -22.36 29.45
C LYS A 54 15.04 -22.82 29.15
N GLU A 55 14.33 -23.25 30.19
CA GLU A 55 12.93 -23.69 30.09
C GLU A 55 12.01 -22.55 29.64
N VAL A 56 12.23 -21.33 30.15
CA VAL A 56 11.47 -20.14 29.78
C VAL A 56 11.78 -19.74 28.34
N SER A 57 13.06 -19.64 27.97
CA SER A 57 13.49 -19.33 26.61
C SER A 57 12.92 -20.32 25.58
N PHE A 58 13.03 -21.62 25.87
CA PHE A 58 12.46 -22.67 25.02
C PHE A 58 10.94 -22.59 24.92
N SER A 59 10.24 -22.34 26.04
CA SER A 59 8.77 -22.23 26.07
C SER A 59 8.27 -21.09 25.20
N PHE A 60 8.89 -19.91 25.27
CA PHE A 60 8.51 -18.78 24.42
C PHE A 60 8.87 -18.99 22.96
N THR A 61 9.99 -19.64 22.69
CA THR A 61 10.38 -20.01 21.32
C THR A 61 9.38 -21.01 20.71
N MET A 62 8.97 -22.03 21.48
CA MET A 62 7.90 -22.96 21.09
C MET A 62 6.58 -22.26 20.84
N LEU A 63 6.20 -21.34 21.73
CA LEU A 63 4.98 -20.56 21.57
C LEU A 63 4.99 -19.75 20.27
N ALA A 64 6.11 -19.06 19.98
CA ALA A 64 6.28 -18.32 18.73
C ALA A 64 6.18 -19.24 17.50
N LEU A 65 6.79 -20.43 17.55
CA LEU A 65 6.70 -21.42 16.48
C LEU A 65 5.26 -21.88 16.25
N LEU A 66 4.54 -22.22 17.32
CA LEU A 66 3.15 -22.69 17.22
C LEU A 66 2.25 -21.60 16.63
N PHE A 67 2.40 -20.35 17.08
CA PHE A 67 1.66 -19.23 16.51
C PHE A 67 2.02 -18.96 15.04
N SER A 68 3.31 -19.02 14.67
CA SER A 68 3.72 -18.79 13.29
C SER A 68 3.20 -19.90 12.36
N LEU A 69 3.26 -21.16 12.79
CA LEU A 69 2.71 -22.30 12.04
C LEU A 69 1.18 -22.22 11.89
N ALA A 70 0.47 -21.86 12.96
CA ALA A 70 -0.98 -21.62 12.90
C ALA A 70 -1.32 -20.43 11.96
N SER A 71 -0.50 -19.38 11.98
CA SER A 71 -0.63 -18.22 11.09
C SER A 71 -0.38 -18.60 9.64
N SER A 72 0.64 -19.41 9.36
CA SER A 72 0.93 -19.96 8.03
C SER A 72 -0.24 -20.78 7.53
N TYR A 73 -0.73 -21.74 8.32
CA TYR A 73 -1.89 -22.56 7.97
C TYR A 73 -3.14 -21.71 7.65
N THR A 74 -3.44 -20.73 8.50
CA THR A 74 -4.61 -19.84 8.31
C THR A 74 -4.44 -18.92 7.10
N ALA A 75 -3.22 -18.40 6.85
CA ALA A 75 -2.89 -17.62 5.67
C ALA A 75 -3.08 -18.44 4.38
N HIS A 76 -2.56 -19.67 4.32
CA HIS A 76 -2.77 -20.59 3.19
C HIS A 76 -4.26 -20.86 2.94
N ARG A 77 -5.03 -21.04 4.00
CA ARG A 77 -6.49 -21.24 3.88
C ARG A 77 -7.20 -19.98 3.36
N ALA A 78 -6.76 -18.80 3.80
CA ALA A 78 -7.33 -17.53 3.36
C ALA A 78 -7.03 -17.25 1.88
N THR A 79 -5.85 -17.61 1.38
CA THR A 79 -5.41 -17.30 0.01
C THR A 79 -5.79 -18.36 -1.02
N LYS A 80 -6.08 -19.61 -0.62
CA LYS A 80 -6.43 -20.72 -1.56
C LYS A 80 -7.75 -20.52 -2.32
N SER A 81 -8.70 -19.79 -1.73
CA SER A 81 -10.02 -19.55 -2.32
C SER A 81 -10.33 -18.06 -2.27
N PRO A 82 -9.61 -17.23 -3.05
CA PRO A 82 -9.87 -15.80 -3.05
C PRO A 82 -11.31 -15.57 -3.51
N SER A 83 -12.06 -14.76 -2.76
CA SER A 83 -13.39 -14.36 -3.21
C SER A 83 -13.28 -13.65 -4.56
N GLN A 84 -14.35 -13.72 -5.36
CA GLN A 84 -14.40 -12.96 -6.63
C GLN A 84 -14.33 -11.43 -6.42
N SER A 85 -14.42 -10.96 -5.17
CA SER A 85 -14.35 -9.57 -4.75
C SER A 85 -12.99 -9.22 -4.14
N LEU A 86 -11.90 -9.57 -4.82
CA LEU A 86 -10.55 -9.19 -4.41
C LEU A 86 -10.39 -7.68 -4.30
N THR A 87 -9.58 -7.26 -3.33
CA THR A 87 -9.22 -5.86 -3.13
C THR A 87 -8.40 -5.32 -4.30
N GLY A 88 -8.80 -4.17 -4.82
CA GLY A 88 -8.10 -3.48 -5.89
C GLY A 88 -7.06 -2.51 -5.34
N PHE A 89 -5.79 -2.72 -5.65
CA PHE A 89 -4.73 -1.73 -5.47
C PHE A 89 -4.74 -0.74 -6.62
N VAL A 90 -5.08 0.51 -6.32
CA VAL A 90 -5.17 1.59 -7.32
C VAL A 90 -3.94 2.46 -7.26
N THR A 91 -3.24 2.57 -8.39
CA THR A 91 -2.06 3.43 -8.53
C THR A 91 -2.49 4.85 -8.89
N LEU A 92 -2.30 5.79 -7.96
CA LEU A 92 -2.83 7.16 -8.09
C LEU A 92 -2.44 7.93 -9.36
N PRO A 93 -1.19 7.83 -9.87
CA PRO A 93 -0.82 8.56 -11.09
C PRO A 93 -1.49 8.07 -12.37
N THR A 94 -1.96 6.82 -12.43
CA THR A 94 -2.44 6.19 -13.68
C THR A 94 -3.86 5.64 -13.57
N GLY A 95 -4.46 5.66 -12.38
CA GLY A 95 -5.74 5.00 -12.10
C GLY A 95 -5.72 3.47 -12.23
N ASN A 96 -4.57 2.87 -12.59
CA ASN A 96 -4.47 1.44 -12.86
C ASN A 96 -4.78 0.64 -11.60
N GLU A 97 -5.72 -0.28 -11.73
CA GLU A 97 -6.12 -1.20 -10.69
C GLU A 97 -5.40 -2.54 -10.84
N VAL A 98 -4.93 -3.07 -9.72
CA VAL A 98 -4.22 -4.35 -9.63
C VAL A 98 -4.88 -5.17 -8.54
N SER A 99 -5.13 -6.45 -8.79
CA SER A 99 -5.63 -7.34 -7.75
C SER A 99 -4.68 -7.41 -6.54
N SER A 100 -5.22 -7.54 -5.33
CA SER A 100 -4.47 -7.79 -4.11
C SER A 100 -3.78 -9.15 -4.06
N THR A 101 -4.12 -10.06 -4.97
CA THR A 101 -3.61 -11.45 -5.01
C THR A 101 -2.09 -11.51 -4.81
N GLN A 102 -1.31 -10.76 -5.60
CA GLN A 102 0.16 -10.83 -5.52
C GLN A 102 0.70 -10.34 -4.17
N ILE A 103 0.12 -9.27 -3.61
CA ILE A 103 0.53 -8.77 -2.29
C ILE A 103 0.13 -9.77 -1.20
N ASN A 104 -1.05 -10.36 -1.29
CA ASN A 104 -1.54 -11.36 -0.35
C ASN A 104 -0.67 -12.62 -0.34
N GLU A 105 -0.29 -13.11 -1.53
CA GLU A 105 0.64 -14.23 -1.69
C GLU A 105 2.03 -13.89 -1.10
N MET A 106 2.54 -12.67 -1.30
CA MET A 106 3.81 -12.26 -0.70
C MET A 106 3.75 -12.19 0.84
N ILE A 107 2.64 -11.70 1.41
CA ILE A 107 2.44 -11.70 2.87
C ILE A 107 2.36 -13.14 3.39
N GLN A 108 1.69 -14.03 2.67
CA GLN A 108 1.66 -15.45 3.03
C GLN A 108 3.05 -16.08 3.01
N TYR A 109 3.85 -15.88 1.95
CA TYR A 109 5.22 -16.38 1.90
C TYR A 109 6.07 -15.78 3.01
N TYR A 110 5.84 -14.53 3.38
CA TYR A 110 6.52 -13.89 4.49
C TYR A 110 6.21 -14.58 5.84
N ILE A 111 4.95 -14.94 6.09
CA ILE A 111 4.56 -15.75 7.26
C ILE A 111 5.22 -17.14 7.24
N ASP A 112 5.27 -17.78 6.06
CA ASP A 112 5.90 -19.10 5.88
C ASP A 112 7.41 -19.05 6.17
N ALA A 113 8.12 -18.09 5.59
CA ALA A 113 9.56 -17.91 5.81
C ALA A 113 9.88 -17.59 7.26
N THR A 114 9.00 -16.85 7.95
CA THR A 114 9.16 -16.61 9.38
C THR A 114 9.01 -17.89 10.18
N SER A 115 8.03 -18.74 9.85
CA SER A 115 7.88 -20.03 10.50
C SER A 115 9.13 -20.91 10.32
N ILE A 116 9.71 -20.89 9.11
CA ILE A 116 10.98 -21.56 8.81
C ILE A 116 12.14 -20.95 9.61
N ALA A 117 12.19 -19.62 9.75
CA ALA A 117 13.23 -18.94 10.51
C ALA A 117 13.14 -19.24 12.02
N VAL A 118 11.94 -19.27 12.61
CA VAL A 118 11.73 -19.66 14.01
C VAL A 118 12.07 -21.13 14.23
N PHE A 119 11.68 -22.02 13.30
CA PHE A 119 12.09 -23.41 13.33
C PHE A 119 13.62 -23.57 13.24
N GLY A 120 14.25 -22.82 12.34
CA GLY A 120 15.70 -22.79 12.20
C GLY A 120 16.39 -22.27 13.46
N TYR A 121 15.80 -21.30 14.17
CA TYR A 121 16.32 -20.77 15.43
C TYR A 121 16.40 -21.87 16.49
N LEU A 122 15.39 -22.74 16.58
CA LEU A 122 15.39 -23.84 17.56
C LEU A 122 16.51 -24.86 17.33
N ILE A 123 16.87 -25.10 16.07
CA ILE A 123 17.90 -26.09 15.72
C ILE A 123 19.29 -25.46 15.81
N PHE A 124 19.48 -24.30 15.18
CA PHE A 124 20.79 -23.72 14.95
C PHE A 124 21.14 -22.59 15.90
N ASP A 125 20.17 -22.06 16.64
CA ASP A 125 20.25 -20.78 17.35
C ASP A 125 20.61 -19.63 16.39
N VAL A 126 20.57 -18.37 16.84
CA VAL A 126 20.95 -17.24 15.99
C VAL A 126 22.45 -17.33 15.74
N GLY A 127 22.87 -17.44 14.49
CA GLY A 127 24.28 -17.56 14.11
C GLY A 127 24.44 -17.58 12.60
N LYS A 128 25.66 -17.82 12.10
CA LYS A 128 25.94 -17.81 10.65
C LYS A 128 25.15 -18.84 9.85
N ILE A 129 24.87 -20.01 10.43
CA ILE A 129 24.08 -21.05 9.77
C ILE A 129 22.62 -20.63 9.69
N TRP A 130 22.06 -20.14 10.80
CA TRP A 130 20.71 -19.59 10.84
C TRP A 130 20.53 -18.36 9.94
N ALA A 131 21.57 -17.57 9.73
CA ALA A 131 21.54 -16.39 8.88
C ALA A 131 21.04 -16.69 7.46
N VAL A 132 21.21 -17.91 6.94
CA VAL A 132 20.68 -18.32 5.63
C VAL A 132 19.15 -18.29 5.63
N VAL A 133 18.51 -18.85 6.66
CA VAL A 133 17.04 -18.84 6.80
C VAL A 133 16.53 -17.47 7.23
N GLY A 134 17.25 -16.76 8.11
CA GLY A 134 16.92 -15.38 8.47
C GLY A 134 17.01 -14.43 7.27
N ALA A 135 17.97 -14.64 6.36
CA ALA A 135 18.10 -13.82 5.15
C ALA A 135 16.90 -14.01 4.22
N LEU A 136 16.33 -15.22 4.14
CA LEU A 136 15.10 -15.47 3.37
C LEU A 136 13.90 -14.71 3.95
N HIS A 137 13.76 -14.65 5.28
CA HIS A 137 12.74 -13.86 5.96
C HIS A 137 12.87 -12.36 5.60
N ASN A 138 14.05 -11.78 5.80
CA ASN A 138 14.31 -10.36 5.46
C ASN A 138 14.16 -10.08 3.96
N LEU A 139 14.50 -11.06 3.11
CA LEU A 139 14.30 -10.97 1.66
C LEU A 139 12.84 -10.73 1.32
N LEU A 140 11.91 -11.41 1.99
CA LEU A 140 10.48 -11.27 1.71
C LEU A 140 9.90 -9.93 2.20
N GLU A 141 10.45 -9.33 3.25
CA GLU A 141 10.12 -7.95 3.62
C GLU A 141 10.54 -6.95 2.53
N VAL A 142 11.78 -7.10 2.03
CA VAL A 142 12.29 -6.27 0.92
C VAL A 142 11.47 -6.52 -0.35
N THR A 143 11.08 -7.77 -0.62
CA THR A 143 10.18 -8.15 -1.72
C THR A 143 8.86 -7.40 -1.59
N LEU A 144 8.23 -7.45 -0.41
CA LEU A 144 6.94 -6.82 -0.14
C LEU A 144 7.02 -5.29 -0.30
N LEU A 145 8.09 -4.68 0.20
CA LEU A 145 8.38 -3.25 -0.01
C LEU A 145 8.47 -2.89 -1.49
N LEU A 146 9.20 -3.69 -2.28
CA LEU A 146 9.37 -3.46 -3.72
C LEU A 146 8.07 -3.70 -4.51
N VAL A 147 7.28 -4.71 -4.15
CA VAL A 147 5.96 -4.98 -4.76
C VAL A 147 5.03 -3.80 -4.52
N ILE A 148 4.91 -3.34 -3.26
CA ILE A 148 4.07 -2.19 -2.91
C ILE A 148 4.58 -0.93 -3.62
N HIS A 149 5.90 -0.75 -3.67
CA HIS A 149 6.51 0.39 -4.35
C HIS A 149 6.17 0.43 -5.86
N ASN A 150 6.12 -0.72 -6.51
CA ASN A 150 5.76 -0.87 -7.92
C ASN A 150 4.24 -0.94 -8.18
N GLY A 151 3.42 -0.46 -7.24
CA GLY A 151 1.96 -0.43 -7.41
C GLY A 151 1.30 -1.80 -7.32
N GLY A 152 1.94 -2.78 -6.67
CA GLY A 152 1.43 -4.13 -6.48
C GLY A 152 1.76 -5.10 -7.61
N ARG A 153 2.61 -4.73 -8.57
CA ARG A 153 3.04 -5.62 -9.68
C ARG A 153 4.55 -5.82 -9.71
N VAL A 154 4.98 -7.01 -10.09
CA VAL A 154 6.38 -7.33 -10.37
C VAL A 154 6.54 -7.58 -11.86
N ASN A 155 6.78 -6.50 -12.63
CA ASN A 155 6.84 -6.59 -14.10
C ASN A 155 8.22 -6.23 -14.67
N SER A 156 9.23 -5.96 -13.84
CA SER A 156 10.54 -5.50 -14.31
C SER A 156 11.65 -6.48 -13.98
N LEU A 157 12.56 -6.71 -14.94
CA LEU A 157 13.82 -7.42 -14.71
C LEU A 157 14.65 -6.77 -13.59
N SER A 158 14.55 -5.45 -13.46
CA SER A 158 15.19 -4.68 -12.39
C SER A 158 14.79 -5.17 -11.00
N PHE A 159 13.55 -5.63 -10.81
CA PHE A 159 13.12 -6.24 -9.54
C PHE A 159 14.01 -7.43 -9.17
N GLY A 160 14.17 -8.40 -10.07
CA GLY A 160 15.02 -9.58 -9.83
C GLY A 160 16.47 -9.21 -9.55
N LEU A 161 17.00 -8.20 -10.24
CA LEU A 161 18.36 -7.69 -10.01
C LEU A 161 18.52 -7.06 -8.62
N TYR A 162 17.54 -6.28 -8.14
CA TYR A 162 17.58 -5.72 -6.78
C TYR A 162 17.55 -6.81 -5.72
N MET A 163 16.69 -7.81 -5.91
CA MET A 163 16.58 -8.96 -5.01
C MET A 163 17.89 -9.76 -4.96
N PHE A 164 18.46 -10.07 -6.12
CA PHE A 164 19.73 -10.77 -6.22
C PHE A 164 20.86 -9.97 -5.56
N ALA A 165 20.98 -8.67 -5.86
CA ALA A 165 21.99 -7.81 -5.28
C ALA A 165 21.88 -7.75 -3.75
N TYR A 166 20.66 -7.62 -3.22
CA TYR A 166 20.41 -7.65 -1.78
C TYR A 166 20.88 -8.97 -1.14
N VAL A 167 20.50 -10.12 -1.69
CA VAL A 167 20.94 -11.43 -1.18
C VAL A 167 22.46 -11.54 -1.20
N CYS A 168 23.09 -11.18 -2.32
CA CYS A 168 24.54 -11.21 -2.45
C CYS A 168 25.23 -10.33 -1.40
N ILE A 169 24.80 -9.08 -1.23
CA ILE A 169 25.38 -8.17 -0.26
C ILE A 169 25.21 -8.72 1.17
N THR A 170 24.01 -9.17 1.53
CA THR A 170 23.71 -9.69 2.87
C THR A 170 24.55 -10.92 3.19
N ILE A 171 24.66 -11.87 2.25
CA ILE A 171 25.47 -13.08 2.43
C ILE A 171 26.96 -12.74 2.49
N ILE A 172 27.47 -11.97 1.53
CA ILE A 172 28.88 -11.57 1.47
C ILE A 172 29.27 -10.89 2.79
N LEU A 173 28.53 -9.87 3.23
CA LEU A 173 28.86 -9.17 4.47
C LEU A 173 28.73 -10.06 5.70
N SER A 174 27.71 -10.94 5.79
CA SER A 174 27.57 -11.86 6.93
C SER A 174 28.71 -12.91 7.00
N VAL A 175 29.27 -13.30 5.85
CA VAL A 175 30.41 -14.22 5.79
C VAL A 175 31.72 -13.51 6.12
N TYR A 176 31.99 -12.36 5.49
CA TYR A 176 33.25 -11.63 5.61
C TYR A 176 33.43 -10.89 6.93
N LEU A 177 32.35 -10.36 7.50
CA LEU A 177 32.42 -9.71 8.80
C LEU A 177 32.72 -10.75 9.89
N LYS A 178 33.61 -10.37 10.79
CA LYS A 178 33.92 -11.16 11.99
C LYS A 178 32.97 -10.79 13.10
N TRP A 179 32.71 -11.73 13.99
CA TRP A 179 32.01 -11.46 15.23
C TRP A 179 32.67 -10.31 16.01
N PRO A 180 31.90 -9.33 16.54
CA PRO A 180 30.42 -9.24 16.54
C PRO A 180 29.80 -8.46 15.36
N LEU A 181 30.61 -8.00 14.40
CA LEU A 181 30.17 -7.11 13.32
C LEU A 181 29.17 -7.78 12.35
N ASP A 182 29.30 -9.08 12.12
CA ASP A 182 28.37 -9.86 11.30
C ASP A 182 26.96 -9.86 11.89
N ALA A 183 26.85 -10.11 13.20
CA ALA A 183 25.59 -10.09 13.91
C ALA A 183 24.96 -8.68 13.95
N VAL A 184 25.79 -7.66 14.21
CA VAL A 184 25.36 -6.25 14.20
C VAL A 184 24.83 -5.87 12.82
N PHE A 185 25.58 -6.19 11.76
CA PHE A 185 25.15 -5.93 10.39
C PHE A 185 23.84 -6.65 10.06
N PHE A 186 23.74 -7.94 10.42
CA PHE A 186 22.56 -8.74 10.14
C PHE A 186 21.31 -8.20 10.84
N ARG A 187 21.42 -7.79 12.12
CA ARG A 187 20.32 -7.13 12.84
C ARG A 187 19.99 -5.77 12.24
N TRP A 188 21.01 -4.98 11.90
CA TRP A 188 20.84 -3.64 11.34
C TRP A 188 20.03 -3.69 10.03
N GLN A 189 20.38 -4.58 9.10
CA GLN A 189 19.67 -4.65 7.81
C GLN A 189 18.21 -5.10 7.99
N GLY A 190 17.91 -6.03 8.91
CA GLY A 190 16.54 -6.46 9.21
C GLY A 190 15.72 -5.34 9.85
N LEU A 191 16.31 -4.60 10.79
CA LEU A 191 15.67 -3.40 11.35
C LEU A 191 15.38 -2.33 10.29
N CYS A 192 16.22 -2.21 9.26
CA CYS A 192 15.96 -1.28 8.17
C CYS A 192 14.70 -1.67 7.38
N SER A 193 14.54 -2.96 7.03
CA SER A 193 13.34 -3.42 6.33
C SER A 193 12.09 -3.32 7.20
N ASP A 194 12.18 -3.65 8.49
CA ASP A 194 11.14 -3.47 9.50
C ASP A 194 10.58 -2.04 9.54
N PHE A 195 11.44 -1.04 9.79
CA PHE A 195 11.03 0.36 9.85
C PHE A 195 10.48 0.86 8.51
N ALA A 196 11.07 0.41 7.40
CA ALA A 196 10.58 0.74 6.07
C ALA A 196 9.17 0.18 5.84
N LEU A 197 8.88 -1.04 6.30
CA LEU A 197 7.59 -1.71 6.12
C LEU A 197 6.48 -1.03 6.90
N ILE A 198 6.72 -0.69 8.18
CA ILE A 198 5.78 0.13 8.98
C ILE A 198 5.48 1.45 8.26
N THR A 199 6.53 2.16 7.83
CA THR A 199 6.40 3.45 7.15
C THR A 199 5.58 3.30 5.86
N MET A 200 5.77 2.20 5.14
CA MET A 200 5.05 1.90 3.92
C MET A 200 3.55 1.70 4.17
N PHE A 201 3.20 0.87 5.15
CA PHE A 201 1.80 0.62 5.50
C PHE A 201 1.09 1.87 6.03
N ILE A 202 1.76 2.69 6.84
CA ILE A 202 1.22 3.99 7.28
C ILE A 202 0.93 4.90 6.07
N ARG A 203 1.85 4.97 5.10
CA ARG A 203 1.66 5.78 3.90
C ARG A 203 0.51 5.27 3.04
N MET A 204 0.36 3.96 2.92
CA MET A 204 -0.75 3.31 2.23
C MET A 204 -2.10 3.62 2.89
N TYR A 205 -2.18 3.53 4.22
CA TYR A 205 -3.37 3.92 4.99
C TYR A 205 -3.73 5.39 4.75
N LEU A 206 -2.75 6.30 4.89
CA LEU A 206 -2.98 7.73 4.74
C LEU A 206 -3.35 8.11 3.30
N ALA A 207 -2.74 7.48 2.29
CA ALA A 207 -3.10 7.68 0.89
C ALA A 207 -4.55 7.24 0.62
N THR A 208 -4.90 6.04 1.10
CA THR A 208 -6.26 5.50 0.99
C THR A 208 -7.27 6.42 1.66
N LYS A 209 -7.04 6.82 2.91
CA LYS A 209 -7.95 7.72 3.65
C LYS A 209 -8.10 9.09 2.99
N ARG A 210 -7.05 9.65 2.42
CA ARG A 210 -7.13 10.95 1.70
C ARG A 210 -7.98 10.84 0.44
N GLN A 211 -7.85 9.75 -0.30
CA GLN A 211 -8.60 9.52 -1.53
C GLN A 211 -10.07 9.27 -1.24
N LEU A 212 -10.36 8.47 -0.21
CA LEU A 212 -11.73 8.29 0.28
C LEU A 212 -12.39 9.62 0.67
N LYS A 213 -11.64 10.50 1.35
CA LYS A 213 -12.15 11.84 1.69
C LYS A 213 -12.37 12.73 0.47
N SER A 214 -11.56 12.62 -0.59
CA SER A 214 -11.78 13.41 -1.80
C SER A 214 -13.01 13.00 -2.60
N PHE A 215 -13.55 11.80 -2.38
CA PHE A 215 -14.82 11.39 -2.97
C PHE A 215 -16.06 11.96 -2.26
N GLY A 216 -15.88 12.73 -1.18
CA GLY A 216 -16.98 13.38 -0.46
C GLY A 216 -17.63 12.46 0.58
N ASN A 217 -18.94 12.59 0.75
CA ASN A 217 -19.69 11.78 1.71
C ASN A 217 -19.81 10.33 1.20
N PRO A 218 -19.18 9.33 1.86
CA PRO A 218 -19.22 7.94 1.43
C PRO A 218 -20.65 7.39 1.35
N ASP A 219 -21.52 7.81 2.28
CA ASP A 219 -22.91 7.34 2.34
C ASP A 219 -23.70 7.84 1.12
N LEU A 220 -23.47 9.09 0.72
CA LEU A 220 -24.08 9.68 -0.48
C LEU A 220 -23.60 8.96 -1.74
N HIS A 221 -22.31 8.61 -1.80
CA HIS A 221 -21.77 7.90 -2.94
C HIS A 221 -22.32 6.48 -3.02
N ASP A 222 -22.38 5.74 -1.91
CA ASP A 222 -23.00 4.42 -1.83
C ASP A 222 -24.47 4.47 -2.25
N GLU A 223 -25.21 5.50 -1.84
CA GLU A 223 -26.59 5.75 -2.26
C GLU A 223 -26.68 6.02 -3.78
N GLN A 224 -25.85 6.91 -4.31
CA GLN A 224 -25.77 7.18 -5.74
C GLN A 224 -25.44 5.93 -6.55
N LEU A 225 -24.53 5.09 -6.06
CA LEU A 225 -24.16 3.81 -6.66
C LEU A 225 -25.32 2.81 -6.63
N ALA A 226 -26.06 2.75 -5.52
CA ALA A 226 -27.23 1.90 -5.37
C ALA A 226 -28.36 2.33 -6.32
N VAL A 227 -28.60 3.65 -6.44
CA VAL A 227 -29.56 4.23 -7.40
C VAL A 227 -29.11 3.92 -8.83
N ALA A 228 -27.84 4.12 -9.15
CA ALA A 228 -27.26 3.81 -10.45
C ALA A 228 -27.42 2.34 -10.83
N LYS A 229 -27.10 1.45 -9.91
CA LYS A 229 -27.23 0.00 -10.11
C LYS A 229 -28.68 -0.40 -10.31
N LYS A 230 -29.59 0.14 -9.49
CA LYS A 230 -31.04 -0.11 -9.64
C LYS A 230 -31.55 0.37 -11.00
N ALA A 231 -31.08 1.53 -11.47
CA ALA A 231 -31.44 2.05 -12.80
C ALA A 231 -30.89 1.16 -13.93
N ALA A 232 -29.65 0.68 -13.79
CA ALA A 232 -29.04 -0.25 -14.73
C ALA A 232 -29.76 -1.61 -14.80
N ASP A 233 -30.10 -2.18 -13.64
CA ASP A 233 -30.84 -3.44 -13.52
C ASP A 233 -32.25 -3.30 -14.12
N GLN A 234 -32.93 -2.17 -13.88
CA GLN A 234 -34.22 -1.87 -14.49
C GLN A 234 -34.12 -1.77 -16.01
N LEU A 235 -33.13 -1.07 -16.54
CA LEU A 235 -32.93 -0.94 -17.99
C LEU A 235 -32.65 -2.30 -18.64
N SER A 236 -31.86 -3.15 -17.99
CA SER A 236 -31.59 -4.51 -18.46
C SER A 236 -32.84 -5.38 -18.44
N PHE A 237 -33.65 -5.28 -17.38
CA PHE A 237 -34.94 -5.96 -17.28
C PHE A 237 -35.91 -5.52 -18.39
N ASP A 238 -36.01 -4.20 -18.62
CA ASP A 238 -36.86 -3.62 -19.65
C ASP A 238 -36.40 -4.05 -21.05
N GLN A 239 -35.09 -4.14 -21.32
CA GLN A 239 -34.55 -4.67 -22.58
C GLN A 239 -34.90 -6.15 -22.79
N LEU A 240 -34.90 -6.95 -21.73
CA LEU A 240 -35.25 -8.37 -21.79
C LEU A 240 -36.75 -8.59 -22.00
N HIS A 241 -37.61 -7.77 -21.39
CA HIS A 241 -39.07 -7.94 -21.45
C HIS A 241 -39.74 -7.19 -22.61
N ASN A 242 -39.23 -6.03 -23.02
CA ASN A 242 -39.77 -5.25 -24.14
C ASN A 242 -39.12 -5.62 -25.47
N GLN A 243 -39.12 -6.92 -25.83
CA GLN A 243 -38.73 -7.40 -27.16
C GLN A 243 -39.63 -6.91 -28.31
N SER A 244 -40.61 -6.03 -28.06
CA SER A 244 -41.40 -5.36 -29.10
C SER A 244 -40.62 -4.24 -29.77
N SER A 245 -39.59 -4.65 -30.52
CA SER A 245 -38.96 -4.11 -31.74
C SER A 245 -39.04 -2.64 -32.21
N ASN A 246 -39.76 -1.70 -31.58
CA ASN A 246 -39.98 -0.36 -32.14
C ASN A 246 -39.92 0.82 -31.15
N SER A 247 -39.76 0.65 -29.83
CA SER A 247 -39.92 1.79 -28.88
C SER A 247 -38.66 2.26 -28.15
N LEU A 248 -37.53 1.55 -28.22
CA LEU A 248 -36.26 2.10 -27.73
C LEU A 248 -35.71 3.08 -28.78
N ARG A 249 -36.25 4.31 -28.75
CA ARG A 249 -35.56 5.48 -29.28
C ARG A 249 -34.24 5.57 -28.53
N THR A 250 -33.18 5.04 -29.12
CA THR A 250 -31.85 5.62 -28.94
C THR A 250 -32.02 7.10 -29.24
N VAL A 251 -31.99 7.93 -28.20
CA VAL A 251 -31.86 9.38 -28.38
C VAL A 251 -30.55 9.55 -29.11
N ALA A 252 -30.64 9.82 -30.42
CA ALA A 252 -29.47 10.13 -31.22
C ALA A 252 -28.79 11.33 -30.55
N LEU A 253 -27.59 11.08 -30.01
CA LEU A 253 -26.72 12.13 -29.53
C LEU A 253 -26.49 13.06 -30.71
N SER A 254 -27.01 14.28 -30.63
CA SER A 254 -26.54 15.34 -31.51
C SER A 254 -25.06 15.53 -31.17
N ASP A 255 -24.17 15.27 -32.13
CA ASP A 255 -22.77 15.65 -32.01
C ASP A 255 -22.72 17.11 -31.58
N GLY A 256 -22.23 17.36 -30.36
CA GLY A 256 -21.91 18.68 -29.87
C GLY A 256 -20.75 19.24 -30.70
N SER A 257 -21.08 19.74 -31.88
CA SER A 257 -20.15 20.32 -32.85
C SER A 257 -20.52 21.78 -33.10
N ASP A 258 -20.40 22.61 -32.07
CA ASP A 258 -20.38 24.07 -32.22
C ASP A 258 -18.97 24.66 -32.18
N ILE A 259 -17.93 23.84 -32.39
CA ILE A 259 -16.56 24.34 -32.63
C ILE A 259 -15.84 23.46 -33.66
N ALA A 260 -16.14 23.63 -34.96
CA ALA A 260 -15.19 23.46 -36.06
C ALA A 260 -15.82 23.84 -37.40
N ASN A 261 -15.84 25.14 -37.69
CA ASN A 261 -16.00 25.61 -39.07
C ASN A 261 -14.67 25.41 -39.82
N ARG A 262 -14.76 24.87 -41.05
CA ARG A 262 -13.72 24.66 -42.09
C ARG A 262 -12.94 23.34 -42.05
N SER A 263 -13.38 22.40 -42.90
CA SER A 263 -12.66 22.08 -44.15
C SER A 263 -13.43 21.03 -44.95
N ASN A 264 -13.65 21.33 -46.23
CA ASN A 264 -14.25 20.43 -47.22
C ASN A 264 -13.46 19.12 -47.34
N SER A 265 -14.10 17.98 -47.12
CA SER A 265 -13.67 16.71 -47.71
C SER A 265 -14.88 15.97 -48.27
N ILE A 266 -14.92 15.88 -49.59
CA ILE A 266 -15.82 15.06 -50.39
C ILE A 266 -15.51 13.59 -50.11
N LEU A 267 -16.51 12.78 -49.76
CA LEU A 267 -16.49 11.32 -49.87
C LEU A 267 -17.89 10.80 -50.28
N PRO A 268 -17.94 9.66 -50.99
CA PRO A 268 -18.97 9.36 -51.97
C PRO A 268 -20.19 8.68 -51.37
N THR A 269 -21.33 9.02 -51.96
CA THR A 269 -22.61 8.30 -51.85
C THR A 269 -22.51 6.93 -52.50
N THR A 270 -22.61 5.87 -51.70
CA THR A 270 -23.09 4.57 -52.16
C THR A 270 -24.30 4.15 -51.31
N TYR A 271 -25.45 4.13 -51.98
CA TYR A 271 -26.68 3.51 -51.48
C TYR A 271 -26.46 1.99 -51.41
N ALA A 272 -26.62 1.41 -50.22
CA ALA A 272 -26.86 -0.02 -50.05
C ALA A 272 -28.05 -0.20 -49.09
N SER A 273 -29.12 -0.76 -49.65
CA SER A 273 -30.33 -1.20 -49.00
C SER A 273 -30.05 -2.44 -48.14
N GLY A 274 -30.66 -2.48 -46.94
CA GLY A 274 -30.91 -3.72 -46.21
C GLY A 274 -29.97 -3.97 -45.02
N SER A 275 -30.57 -4.09 -43.83
CA SER A 275 -29.98 -4.32 -42.51
C SER A 275 -29.27 -3.10 -41.88
N ASN A 276 -29.83 -2.64 -40.77
CA ASN A 276 -29.38 -1.48 -40.01
C ASN A 276 -28.13 -1.88 -39.19
N PRO A 277 -26.90 -1.46 -39.56
CA PRO A 277 -25.66 -1.92 -38.91
C PRO A 277 -25.53 -1.42 -37.47
N SER A 278 -26.39 -0.47 -37.08
CA SER A 278 -26.45 0.11 -35.73
C SER A 278 -27.06 -0.85 -34.70
N GLN A 279 -27.97 -1.76 -35.09
CA GLN A 279 -28.62 -2.65 -34.11
C GLN A 279 -27.67 -3.71 -33.53
N HIS A 280 -26.63 -4.12 -34.25
CA HIS A 280 -25.63 -5.05 -33.71
C HIS A 280 -24.59 -4.39 -32.79
N LYS A 281 -24.47 -3.07 -32.79
CA LYS A 281 -23.51 -2.35 -31.92
C LYS A 281 -24.00 -2.16 -30.48
N TYR A 282 -25.32 -2.26 -30.23
CA TYR A 282 -25.91 -1.97 -28.92
C TYR A 282 -26.33 -3.22 -28.14
N THR A 283 -26.42 -4.39 -28.78
CA THR A 283 -26.72 -5.67 -28.09
C THR A 283 -25.56 -6.17 -27.22
N SER A 284 -24.40 -5.55 -27.30
CA SER A 284 -23.24 -5.82 -26.45
C SER A 284 -23.31 -5.15 -25.07
N TRP A 285 -24.09 -4.10 -24.85
CA TRP A 285 -23.86 -3.24 -23.68
C TRP A 285 -24.31 -3.93 -22.40
N LYS A 286 -23.36 -4.38 -21.56
CA LYS A 286 -23.65 -5.23 -20.38
C LYS A 286 -23.63 -4.49 -19.04
N LYS A 287 -23.14 -3.25 -18.97
CA LYS A 287 -23.00 -2.51 -17.70
C LYS A 287 -23.13 -1.00 -17.92
N PHE A 288 -23.78 -0.33 -16.96
CA PHE A 288 -23.92 1.13 -16.91
C PHE A 288 -23.26 1.66 -15.63
N VAL A 289 -22.69 2.85 -15.70
CA VAL A 289 -22.04 3.50 -14.56
C VAL A 289 -22.60 4.91 -14.43
N CYS A 290 -22.99 5.31 -13.23
CA CYS A 290 -23.31 6.72 -12.96
C CYS A 290 -22.05 7.43 -12.49
N VAL A 291 -21.84 8.63 -13.03
CA VAL A 291 -20.82 9.55 -12.52
C VAL A 291 -21.51 10.47 -11.51
N ALA A 292 -20.87 10.71 -10.37
CA ALA A 292 -21.39 11.67 -9.40
C ALA A 292 -21.52 13.06 -10.05
N PRO A 293 -22.53 13.86 -9.70
CA PRO A 293 -22.64 15.22 -10.19
C PRO A 293 -21.34 16.00 -9.92
N GLU A 294 -20.92 16.84 -10.87
CA GLU A 294 -19.84 17.79 -10.65
C GLU A 294 -20.18 18.60 -9.38
N PRO A 295 -19.22 18.81 -8.45
CA PRO A 295 -19.48 19.62 -7.28
C PRO A 295 -19.97 20.98 -7.76
N GLN A 296 -21.22 21.32 -7.46
CA GLN A 296 -21.73 22.65 -7.79
C GLN A 296 -20.82 23.64 -7.07
N GLY A 297 -20.03 24.38 -7.84
CA GLY A 297 -19.26 25.49 -7.32
C GLY A 297 -20.22 26.36 -6.52
N HIS A 298 -19.95 26.52 -5.22
CA HIS A 298 -20.67 27.47 -4.40
C HIS A 298 -20.47 28.85 -5.03
N ASN A 299 -21.42 29.27 -5.86
CA ASN A 299 -21.53 30.63 -6.32
C ASN A 299 -21.75 31.47 -5.06
N ALA A 300 -20.66 32.06 -4.57
CA ALA A 300 -20.71 33.10 -3.57
C ALA A 300 -21.64 34.19 -4.10
N THR A 301 -22.85 34.24 -3.55
CA THR A 301 -23.78 35.33 -3.76
C THR A 301 -23.11 36.61 -3.29
N ASN A 302 -22.61 37.39 -4.25
CA ASN A 302 -22.11 38.73 -4.02
C ASN A 302 -23.23 39.59 -3.43
N GLY A 303 -23.18 39.80 -2.11
CA GLY A 303 -23.98 40.79 -1.42
C GLY A 303 -23.59 42.18 -1.90
N SER A 304 -24.45 42.76 -2.74
CA SER A 304 -24.44 44.17 -3.12
C SER A 304 -24.51 45.05 -1.86
N THR A 305 -23.42 45.75 -1.55
CA THR A 305 -23.43 46.91 -0.65
C THR A 305 -23.01 48.13 -1.46
N ASN A 306 -23.99 49.01 -1.70
CA ASN A 306 -23.78 50.36 -2.21
C ASN A 306 -23.05 51.19 -1.15
N GLY A 307 -21.83 51.60 -1.46
CA GLY A 307 -21.05 52.55 -0.67
C GLY A 307 -20.16 53.39 -1.58
N ALA A 308 -20.61 54.60 -1.88
CA ALA A 308 -19.88 55.59 -2.66
C ALA A 308 -18.58 56.00 -1.96
N THR A 309 -17.45 56.02 -2.69
CA THR A 309 -16.38 57.02 -2.51
C THR A 309 -15.49 57.06 -3.75
N ASN A 310 -15.26 58.28 -4.25
CA ASN A 310 -14.32 58.63 -5.30
C ASN A 310 -12.88 58.51 -4.80
N GLY A 311 -11.94 58.12 -5.67
CA GLY A 311 -10.53 58.48 -5.47
C GLY A 311 -9.49 57.58 -6.13
N ALA A 312 -8.91 58.09 -7.22
CA ALA A 312 -7.52 57.96 -7.65
C ALA A 312 -6.95 56.58 -8.05
N ALA A 313 -6.80 56.46 -9.38
CA ALA A 313 -5.73 55.83 -10.14
C ALA A 313 -4.53 55.21 -9.38
N ASN A 314 -4.34 53.90 -9.56
CA ASN A 314 -3.03 53.32 -9.90
C ASN A 314 -3.23 51.96 -10.57
N GLY A 315 -2.78 51.87 -11.82
CA GLY A 315 -2.83 50.64 -12.61
C GLY A 315 -1.75 49.65 -12.16
N HIS A 316 -2.17 48.47 -11.72
CA HIS A 316 -1.34 47.28 -11.65
C HIS A 316 -2.10 46.12 -12.29
N ASN A 317 -1.63 45.70 -13.46
CA ASN A 317 -2.05 44.48 -14.15
C ASN A 317 -1.62 43.26 -13.32
N SER A 318 -2.50 42.76 -12.46
CA SER A 318 -2.39 41.42 -11.92
C SER A 318 -3.08 40.44 -12.87
N THR A 319 -2.29 39.77 -13.72
CA THR A 319 -2.72 38.56 -14.43
C THR A 319 -3.02 37.48 -13.40
N SER A 320 -4.29 37.35 -13.01
CA SER A 320 -4.79 36.18 -12.27
C SER A 320 -4.75 34.99 -13.22
N ALA A 321 -3.80 34.08 -12.99
CA ALA A 321 -3.81 32.77 -13.64
C ALA A 321 -5.11 32.06 -13.22
N HIS A 322 -6.04 31.94 -14.16
CA HIS A 322 -7.15 31.00 -14.08
C HIS A 322 -6.55 29.62 -13.82
N GLU A 323 -6.69 29.14 -12.58
CA GLU A 323 -6.40 27.77 -12.22
C GLU A 323 -7.46 26.93 -12.95
N SER A 324 -7.08 26.35 -14.09
CA SER A 324 -7.96 25.53 -14.92
C SER A 324 -8.55 24.42 -14.06
N GLU A 325 -9.86 24.48 -13.89
CA GLU A 325 -10.72 23.43 -13.35
C GLU A 325 -10.34 22.09 -14.01
N ARG A 326 -9.57 21.27 -13.28
CA ARG A 326 -9.14 19.97 -13.79
C ARG A 326 -10.34 19.05 -13.73
N GLN A 327 -11.05 18.93 -14.85
CA GLN A 327 -11.93 17.78 -15.06
C GLN A 327 -11.13 16.49 -14.80
N PRO A 328 -11.72 15.48 -14.12
CA PRO A 328 -11.10 14.18 -13.99
C PRO A 328 -10.89 13.60 -15.40
N ARG A 329 -9.66 13.67 -15.90
CA ARG A 329 -9.25 12.93 -17.08
C ARG A 329 -9.23 11.45 -16.70
N TYR A 330 -10.16 10.70 -17.25
CA TYR A 330 -10.06 9.25 -17.34
C TYR A 330 -8.98 8.94 -18.39
N ASP A 331 -7.95 8.20 -17.99
CA ASP A 331 -6.80 7.94 -18.84
C ASP A 331 -7.17 7.02 -20.02
N GLY A 332 -7.24 7.61 -21.23
CA GLY A 332 -6.95 6.90 -22.48
C GLY A 332 -8.13 6.47 -23.36
N GLU A 333 -9.34 6.34 -22.84
CA GLU A 333 -10.54 6.09 -23.66
C GLU A 333 -11.47 7.30 -23.56
N ALA A 334 -11.70 7.99 -24.68
CA ALA A 334 -12.83 8.89 -24.76
C ALA A 334 -14.09 8.05 -24.49
N PRO A 335 -14.97 8.43 -23.55
CA PRO A 335 -16.21 7.69 -23.33
C PRO A 335 -16.94 7.60 -24.68
N GLU A 336 -17.10 6.39 -25.23
CA GLU A 336 -17.76 6.21 -26.53
C GLU A 336 -19.18 6.77 -26.53
N SER A 337 -19.81 6.87 -25.35
CA SER A 337 -21.05 7.63 -25.18
C SER A 337 -21.27 8.08 -23.73
N VAL A 338 -21.67 9.33 -23.57
CA VAL A 338 -22.26 9.83 -22.33
C VAL A 338 -23.77 9.79 -22.53
N ILE A 339 -24.49 8.89 -21.84
CA ILE A 339 -25.95 8.86 -21.88
C ILE A 339 -26.49 9.79 -20.79
N ARG A 340 -26.89 11.01 -21.16
CA ARG A 340 -27.69 11.80 -20.22
C ARG A 340 -29.08 11.18 -20.10
N VAL A 341 -29.41 10.67 -18.92
CA VAL A 341 -30.77 10.20 -18.62
C VAL A 341 -31.47 11.32 -17.88
N GLN A 342 -32.39 11.98 -18.58
CA GLN A 342 -33.28 12.93 -17.95
C GLN A 342 -34.31 12.18 -17.12
N SER A 343 -34.40 12.52 -15.83
CA SER A 343 -35.50 12.09 -14.99
C SER A 343 -36.77 12.77 -15.50
N ILE A 344 -37.67 11.97 -16.08
CA ILE A 344 -39.03 12.41 -16.40
C ILE A 344 -39.84 12.13 -15.13
N ASN A 345 -40.40 13.18 -14.53
CA ASN A 345 -41.27 13.00 -13.37
C ASN A 345 -42.60 12.36 -13.81
N ASN A 346 -43.42 11.89 -12.86
CA ASN A 346 -44.70 11.22 -13.15
C ASN A 346 -45.69 12.05 -13.99
N ASN A 347 -45.45 13.36 -14.13
CA ASN A 347 -46.28 14.27 -14.92
C ASN A 347 -45.78 14.46 -16.36
N GLY A 348 -44.68 13.81 -16.76
CA GLY A 348 -44.07 14.00 -18.07
C GLY A 348 -43.18 15.24 -18.17
N ASP A 349 -43.00 16.00 -17.09
CA ASP A 349 -42.10 17.15 -17.06
C ASP A 349 -40.67 16.69 -16.81
N VAL A 350 -39.75 17.29 -17.55
CA VAL A 350 -38.30 17.08 -17.39
C VAL A 350 -37.87 17.72 -16.07
N GLY A 351 -37.66 16.91 -15.04
CA GLY A 351 -37.12 17.38 -13.76
C GLY A 351 -35.69 17.89 -13.95
N GLY A 352 -35.39 19.05 -13.37
CA GLY A 352 -34.10 19.76 -13.56
C GLY A 352 -32.84 18.99 -13.13
N ASP A 353 -32.98 17.84 -12.48
CA ASP A 353 -31.86 17.00 -12.07
C ASP A 353 -31.48 16.07 -13.23
N ASN A 354 -30.64 16.60 -14.12
CA ASN A 354 -30.03 15.83 -15.20
C ASN A 354 -29.07 14.77 -14.61
N LEU A 355 -29.54 13.53 -14.47
CA LEU A 355 -28.67 12.41 -14.14
C LEU A 355 -27.84 12.03 -15.37
N THR A 356 -26.54 12.29 -15.33
CA THR A 356 -25.66 11.90 -16.43
C THR A 356 -25.17 10.46 -16.19
N ILE A 357 -25.68 9.50 -16.96
CA ILE A 357 -25.27 8.09 -16.91
C ILE A 357 -24.20 7.88 -17.97
N VAL A 358 -22.95 7.73 -17.58
CA VAL A 358 -21.88 7.44 -18.55
C VAL A 358 -21.87 5.94 -18.78
N ALA A 359 -22.33 5.51 -19.95
CA ALA A 359 -22.14 4.13 -20.38
C ALA A 359 -20.68 3.97 -20.77
N LEU A 360 -19.91 3.32 -19.90
CA LEU A 360 -18.53 2.97 -20.18
C LEU A 360 -18.50 1.65 -20.95
N ASN A 361 -17.49 1.49 -21.80
CA ASN A 361 -17.29 0.33 -22.67
C ASN A 361 -17.35 -0.99 -21.87
N GLN A 362 -17.84 -2.05 -22.53
CA GLN A 362 -18.08 -3.42 -22.04
C GLN A 362 -16.95 -4.02 -21.19
N ASP A 363 -15.72 -3.56 -21.38
CA ASP A 363 -14.52 -4.09 -20.73
C ASP A 363 -14.12 -3.33 -19.45
N SER A 364 -14.77 -2.20 -19.17
CA SER A 364 -14.54 -1.42 -17.95
C SER A 364 -15.40 -1.97 -16.80
N ASN A 365 -14.81 -2.89 -16.04
CA ASN A 365 -15.37 -3.36 -14.78
C ASN A 365 -15.38 -2.24 -13.73
N ILE A 366 -16.24 -1.24 -13.87
CA ILE A 366 -16.55 -0.34 -12.75
C ILE A 366 -17.62 -1.01 -11.92
N TRP A 367 -17.15 -1.89 -11.04
CA TRP A 367 -17.97 -2.37 -9.94
C TRP A 367 -18.42 -1.17 -9.12
N GLY A 368 -19.65 -1.23 -8.63
CA GLY A 368 -20.05 -0.38 -7.53
C GLY A 368 -19.20 -0.73 -6.32
N VAL A 369 -18.05 -0.07 -6.18
CA VAL A 369 -17.11 -0.26 -5.09
C VAL A 369 -17.77 0.33 -3.86
N GLN A 370 -18.24 -0.53 -2.99
CA GLN A 370 -18.71 -0.07 -1.71
C GLN A 370 -17.51 0.18 -0.81
N TRP A 371 -17.30 1.45 -0.47
CA TRP A 371 -16.12 1.95 0.21
C TRP A 371 -16.11 1.56 1.68
N ARG A 372 -15.81 0.31 1.99
CA ARG A 372 -15.68 -0.08 3.39
C ARG A 372 -14.25 -0.41 3.79
N ASN A 373 -13.85 0.41 4.76
CA ASN A 373 -12.89 0.17 5.81
C ASN A 373 -11.39 0.21 5.42
N PRO A 374 -10.82 1.41 5.17
CA PRO A 374 -9.36 1.55 5.11
C PRO A 374 -8.67 1.07 6.39
N ASP A 375 -9.41 0.86 7.48
CA ASP A 375 -8.86 0.43 8.75
C ASP A 375 -8.40 -1.03 8.73
N GLN A 376 -8.70 -1.83 7.69
CA GLN A 376 -8.02 -3.12 7.50
C GLN A 376 -6.50 -2.97 7.34
N ILE A 377 -6.03 -1.84 6.79
CA ILE A 377 -4.59 -1.54 6.69
C ILE A 377 -3.99 -1.29 8.09
N LEU A 378 -4.79 -0.89 9.08
CA LEU A 378 -4.30 -0.75 10.46
C LEU A 378 -3.87 -2.10 11.04
N ILE A 379 -4.44 -3.22 10.57
CA ILE A 379 -4.01 -4.57 10.97
C ILE A 379 -2.56 -4.81 10.52
N LEU A 380 -2.22 -4.44 9.27
CA LEU A 380 -0.85 -4.53 8.76
C LEU A 380 0.12 -3.61 9.53
N ILE A 381 -0.32 -2.40 9.85
CA ILE A 381 0.48 -1.45 10.65
C ILE A 381 0.73 -2.03 12.04
N ALA A 382 -0.29 -2.57 12.69
CA ALA A 382 -0.16 -3.19 14.01
C ALA A 382 0.77 -4.41 13.97
N ALA A 383 0.60 -5.30 12.99
CA ALA A 383 1.45 -6.47 12.79
C ALA A 383 2.92 -6.10 12.63
N ALA A 384 3.22 -5.16 11.71
CA ALA A 384 4.57 -4.66 11.50
C ALA A 384 5.13 -3.97 12.75
N THR A 385 4.30 -3.21 13.49
CA THR A 385 4.72 -2.53 14.72
C THR A 385 5.13 -3.51 15.81
N PHE A 386 4.32 -4.54 16.09
CA PHE A 386 4.68 -5.56 17.08
C PHE A 386 5.96 -6.30 16.69
N HIS A 387 6.08 -6.66 15.42
CA HIS A 387 7.27 -7.31 14.88
C HIS A 387 8.53 -6.45 15.10
N THR A 388 8.51 -5.19 14.66
CA THR A 388 9.63 -4.25 14.84
C THR A 388 9.94 -3.96 16.31
N ILE A 389 8.94 -3.83 17.19
CA ILE A 389 9.15 -3.62 18.62
C ILE A 389 9.93 -4.79 19.22
N GLY A 390 9.55 -6.03 18.90
CA GLY A 390 10.29 -7.21 19.36
C GLY A 390 11.73 -7.19 18.91
N ASN A 391 11.97 -6.92 17.61
CA ASN A 391 13.31 -6.77 17.04
C ASN A 391 14.13 -5.66 17.72
N CYS A 392 13.51 -4.53 18.05
CA CYS A 392 14.16 -3.46 18.80
C CYS A 392 14.55 -3.89 20.21
N VAL A 393 13.64 -4.53 20.94
CA VAL A 393 13.87 -4.99 22.32
C VAL A 393 15.02 -6.00 22.38
N THR A 394 15.01 -7.06 21.56
CA THR A 394 16.12 -8.04 21.53
C THR A 394 17.44 -7.40 21.06
N THR A 395 17.39 -6.35 20.23
CA THR A 395 18.60 -5.67 19.76
C THR A 395 19.20 -4.74 20.83
N ILE A 396 18.37 -4.14 21.68
CA ILE A 396 18.83 -3.28 22.77
C ILE A 396 19.38 -4.13 23.93
N TRP A 397 18.65 -5.17 24.34
CA TRP A 397 18.98 -6.02 25.48
C TRP A 397 19.37 -7.43 25.02
N THR A 398 20.49 -7.53 24.30
CA THR A 398 20.93 -8.78 23.64
C THR A 398 21.28 -9.93 24.60
N MET A 399 21.45 -9.65 25.90
CA MET A 399 21.83 -10.64 26.92
C MET A 399 20.71 -10.91 27.94
N ASP A 400 19.52 -10.34 27.74
CA ASP A 400 18.39 -10.46 28.66
C ASP A 400 17.39 -11.53 28.18
N THR A 401 17.11 -12.52 29.04
CA THR A 401 16.17 -13.61 28.73
C THR A 401 14.73 -13.12 28.54
N TYR A 402 14.30 -12.09 29.27
CA TYR A 402 12.96 -11.51 29.12
C TYR A 402 12.85 -10.65 27.86
N ALA A 403 13.93 -9.99 27.42
CA ALA A 403 13.96 -9.33 26.12
C ALA A 403 13.80 -10.34 24.97
N MET A 404 14.43 -11.51 25.08
CA MET A 404 14.21 -12.62 24.16
C MET A 404 12.78 -13.17 24.24
N ALA A 405 12.20 -13.31 25.43
CA ALA A 405 10.80 -13.70 25.58
C ALA A 405 9.85 -12.68 24.92
N ALA A 406 10.07 -11.38 25.14
CA ALA A 406 9.30 -10.30 24.55
C ALA A 406 9.37 -10.31 23.01
N PHE A 407 10.55 -10.59 22.45
CA PHE A 407 10.73 -10.79 21.01
C PHE A 407 9.87 -11.96 20.48
N HIS A 408 9.90 -13.12 21.14
CA HIS A 408 9.09 -14.27 20.73
C HIS A 408 7.58 -14.02 20.88
N ILE A 409 7.14 -13.34 21.94
CA ILE A 409 5.75 -12.92 22.12
C ILE A 409 5.33 -11.98 20.99
N SER A 410 6.18 -11.03 20.61
CA SER A 410 5.85 -10.09 19.54
C SER A 410 5.67 -10.79 18.19
N TYR A 411 6.46 -11.82 17.91
CA TYR A 411 6.26 -12.71 16.74
C TYR A 411 4.94 -13.48 16.87
N GLY A 412 4.65 -14.01 18.05
CA GLY A 412 3.38 -14.67 18.36
C GLY A 412 2.15 -13.77 18.18
N LEU A 413 2.30 -12.44 18.17
CA LEU A 413 1.22 -11.48 17.89
C LEU A 413 1.22 -11.01 16.43
N ALA A 414 2.39 -10.69 15.88
CA ALA A 414 2.52 -10.08 14.56
C ALA A 414 2.03 -11.00 13.43
N PHE A 415 2.43 -12.27 13.44
CA PHE A 415 2.09 -13.19 12.35
C PHE A 415 0.61 -13.60 12.34
N PRO A 416 -0.06 -13.80 13.49
CA PRO A 416 -1.51 -13.94 13.50
C PRO A 416 -2.24 -12.72 12.96
N LEU A 417 -1.74 -11.49 13.22
CA LEU A 417 -2.34 -10.28 12.66
C LEU A 417 -2.16 -10.20 11.14
N TYR A 418 -1.00 -10.58 10.59
CA TYR A 418 -0.81 -10.70 9.13
C TYR A 418 -1.76 -11.73 8.52
N ALA A 419 -1.89 -12.91 9.13
CA ALA A 419 -2.82 -13.94 8.68
C ALA A 419 -4.29 -13.47 8.78
N TYR A 420 -4.63 -12.74 9.83
CA TYR A 420 -5.96 -12.16 10.01
C TYR A 420 -6.26 -11.08 8.95
N TYR A 421 -5.29 -10.24 8.59
CA TYR A 421 -5.43 -9.33 7.45
C TYR A 421 -5.76 -10.11 6.16
N LEU A 422 -5.03 -11.19 5.85
CA LEU A 422 -5.30 -12.02 4.68
C LEU A 422 -6.70 -12.65 4.72
N TYR A 423 -7.15 -13.06 5.90
CA TYR A 423 -8.50 -13.56 6.09
C TYR A 423 -9.55 -12.48 5.81
N VAL A 424 -9.39 -11.28 6.39
CA VAL A 424 -10.30 -10.14 6.19
C VAL A 424 -10.34 -9.71 4.73
N ASP A 425 -9.19 -9.56 4.07
CA ASP A 425 -9.10 -9.13 2.68
C ASP A 425 -9.77 -10.13 1.73
N ASN A 426 -9.52 -11.44 1.91
CA ASN A 426 -10.08 -12.46 1.02
C ASN A 426 -11.55 -12.79 1.30
N ASN A 427 -12.03 -12.62 2.54
CA ASN A 427 -13.43 -12.90 2.93
C ASN A 427 -14.30 -11.65 2.98
N ALA A 428 -13.75 -10.47 2.68
CA ALA A 428 -14.56 -9.28 2.50
C ALA A 428 -15.60 -9.55 1.41
N LEU A 429 -16.88 -9.47 1.76
CA LEU A 429 -18.00 -9.69 0.84
C LEU A 429 -18.07 -8.64 -0.29
N ARG A 430 -17.18 -7.64 -0.26
CA ARG A 430 -17.18 -6.46 -1.12
C ARG A 430 -15.75 -6.08 -1.47
N MET A 431 -15.54 -5.66 -2.71
CA MET A 431 -14.24 -5.16 -3.16
C MET A 431 -13.88 -3.90 -2.40
N THR A 432 -12.74 -3.93 -1.71
CA THR A 432 -12.15 -2.72 -1.15
C THR A 432 -11.12 -2.15 -2.14
N LYS A 433 -10.92 -0.83 -2.12
CA LYS A 433 -9.87 -0.18 -2.91
C LYS A 433 -8.81 0.38 -1.99
N ILE A 434 -7.58 -0.11 -2.17
CA ILE A 434 -6.39 0.40 -1.47
C ILE A 434 -5.63 1.31 -2.42
N TYR A 435 -5.42 2.56 -2.02
CA TYR A 435 -4.70 3.52 -2.85
C TYR A 435 -3.21 3.50 -2.53
N MET A 436 -2.41 3.19 -3.54
CA MET A 436 -0.97 3.19 -3.40
C MET A 436 -0.46 4.64 -3.30
N PRO A 437 0.41 4.94 -2.33
CA PRO A 437 0.92 6.29 -2.16
C PRO A 437 1.79 6.68 -3.36
N ASN A 438 1.69 7.92 -3.83
CA ASN A 438 2.57 8.40 -4.90
C ASN A 438 4.03 8.49 -4.39
N PHE A 439 4.90 7.69 -5.00
CA PHE A 439 6.32 7.61 -4.68
C PHE A 439 7.16 8.50 -5.59
N SER A 440 7.21 9.80 -5.31
CA SER A 440 8.28 10.63 -5.88
C SER A 440 9.64 10.12 -5.39
N LYS A 441 10.68 10.12 -6.24
CA LYS A 441 12.06 9.71 -5.89
C LYS A 441 12.54 10.26 -4.55
N LEU A 442 12.20 11.52 -4.25
CA LEU A 442 12.58 12.20 -3.02
C LEU A 442 11.89 11.64 -1.76
N LYS A 443 10.62 11.25 -1.85
CA LYS A 443 9.87 10.62 -0.76
C LYS A 443 10.33 9.18 -0.51
N ILE A 444 10.79 8.49 -1.55
CA ILE A 444 11.43 7.17 -1.40
C ILE A 444 12.73 7.35 -0.62
N PHE A 445 13.60 8.26 -1.09
CA PHE A 445 14.85 8.58 -0.42
C PHE A 445 14.64 8.96 1.05
N THR A 446 13.67 9.83 1.35
CA THR A 446 13.35 10.21 2.74
C THR A 446 12.92 9.01 3.58
N GLY A 447 12.08 8.13 3.04
CA GLY A 447 11.65 6.91 3.74
C GLY A 447 12.81 5.95 4.02
N VAL A 448 13.72 5.77 3.04
CA VAL A 448 14.94 4.98 3.21
C VAL A 448 15.83 5.59 4.29
N CYS A 449 16.08 6.91 4.27
CA CYS A 449 16.88 7.57 5.31
C CYS A 449 16.28 7.42 6.71
N LEU A 450 14.95 7.52 6.85
CA LEU A 450 14.27 7.33 8.14
C LEU A 450 14.41 5.89 8.65
N ALA A 451 14.27 4.89 7.76
CA ALA A 451 14.45 3.49 8.12
C ALA A 451 15.90 3.19 8.56
N LEU A 452 16.89 3.67 7.80
CA LEU A 452 18.30 3.56 8.14
C LEU A 452 18.60 4.26 9.48
N PHE A 453 18.08 5.47 9.68
CA PHE A 453 18.25 6.22 10.92
C PHE A 453 17.67 5.45 12.12
N GLY A 454 16.44 4.95 12.02
CA GLY A 454 15.79 4.17 13.07
C GLY A 454 16.60 2.94 13.45
N ALA A 455 17.00 2.13 12.47
CA ALA A 455 17.82 0.95 12.69
C ALA A 455 19.16 1.28 13.35
N THR A 456 19.84 2.34 12.88
CA THR A 456 21.14 2.72 13.43
C THR A 456 21.04 3.25 14.86
N VAL A 457 19.99 4.01 15.21
CA VAL A 457 19.74 4.46 16.59
C VAL A 457 19.56 3.25 17.53
N ILE A 458 18.77 2.26 17.12
CA ILE A 458 18.52 1.05 17.92
C ILE A 458 19.80 0.23 18.12
N ILE A 459 20.59 0.02 17.06
CA ILE A 459 21.90 -0.67 17.16
C ILE A 459 22.83 0.07 18.11
N ARG A 460 22.88 1.40 18.03
CA ARG A 460 23.74 2.20 18.90
C ARG A 460 23.31 2.09 20.36
N LEU A 461 22.00 2.12 20.62
CA LEU A 461 21.47 1.94 21.98
C LEU A 461 21.81 0.55 22.52
N GLY A 462 21.71 -0.51 21.72
CA GLY A 462 22.12 -1.86 22.13
C GLY A 462 23.61 -1.99 22.42
N LEU A 463 24.48 -1.39 21.60
CA LEU A 463 25.92 -1.34 21.87
C LEU A 463 26.22 -0.58 23.17
N PHE A 464 25.51 0.52 23.42
CA PHE A 464 25.66 1.30 24.65
C PHE A 464 25.26 0.49 25.89
N VAL A 465 24.08 -0.14 25.89
CA VAL A 465 23.61 -1.00 26.99
C VAL A 465 24.59 -2.14 27.23
N SER A 466 24.99 -2.87 26.17
CA SER A 466 25.95 -3.97 26.29
C SER A 466 27.31 -3.53 26.83
N SER A 467 27.76 -2.31 26.56
CA SER A 467 29.02 -1.79 27.10
C SER A 467 28.96 -1.49 28.60
N ARG A 468 27.79 -1.07 29.09
CA ARG A 468 27.56 -0.79 30.50
C ARG A 468 27.53 -2.07 31.31
N ASP A 469 26.79 -3.09 30.85
CA ASP A 469 26.65 -4.36 31.55
C ASP A 469 28.02 -5.04 31.78
N LYS A 470 28.92 -4.94 30.78
CA LYS A 470 30.31 -5.43 30.92
C LYS A 470 31.07 -4.74 32.04
N SER A 471 30.87 -3.44 32.22
CA SER A 471 31.57 -2.68 33.28
C SER A 471 31.07 -3.06 34.67
N GLU A 472 29.78 -3.37 34.81
CA GLU A 472 29.19 -3.83 36.07
C GLU A 472 29.70 -5.25 36.41
N GLN A 473 29.71 -6.17 35.43
CA GLN A 473 30.25 -7.53 35.61
C GLN A 473 31.73 -7.56 36.01
N LEU A 474 32.55 -6.62 35.51
CA LEU A 474 33.97 -6.52 35.89
C LEU A 474 34.18 -5.97 37.30
N ASN A 475 33.22 -5.22 37.85
CA ASN A 475 33.33 -4.68 39.21
C ASN A 475 32.90 -5.69 40.29
N ASP A 476 32.11 -6.70 39.90
CA ASP A 476 31.66 -7.78 40.79
C ASP A 476 32.67 -8.94 40.88
N LEU A 477 33.71 -8.94 40.04
CA LEU A 477 34.83 -9.89 40.02
C LEU A 477 36.05 -9.31 40.76
#